data_AF-A0A968IB88-F1
#
_entry.id   AF-A0A968IB88-F1
#
_cell.length_a   1.000
_cell.length_b   1.000
_cell.length_c   1.000
_cell.angle_alpha   90.00
_cell.angle_beta   90.00
_cell.angle_gamma   90.00
#
_symmetry.space_group_name_H-M   'P 1'
#
loop_
_entity.id
_entity.type
_entity.pdbx_description
1 polymer ?
#
loop_
_entity_poly.entity_id
_entity_poly.type
_entity_poly.pdbx_seq_one_letter_code
_entity_poly.pdbx_strand_id
1 'polypeptide(L)'
;MYDSTQITVLDVGAAESLLAYELASLNYLVTAIDIRPIALSHPNLKFVKTDICKPVLPSASFDCAIALSTLEHIGLGWYGDKTGAMLDCEAVRQIYSLLKLDGSFILTVPYGKKAITPIHRIYNRETLSHLLEGFNITKAVYGIRLDDFTWTLTNDEGEAATKEHNPNNHLPGSVAMLVCKKTNQSL
;
A
#
# COMPACT_ATOMS: atom_id res chain seq x y z
N MET A 1 -15.28 -28.96 -14.10
CA MET A 1 -15.58 -27.60 -13.64
C MET A 1 -14.50 -27.24 -12.65
N TYR A 2 -13.65 -26.25 -12.97
CA TYR A 2 -12.71 -25.74 -11.98
C TYR A 2 -13.53 -24.94 -10.96
N ASP A 3 -13.69 -25.48 -9.77
CA ASP A 3 -14.09 -24.72 -8.60
C ASP A 3 -12.88 -23.90 -8.15
N SER A 4 -12.57 -22.83 -8.91
CA SER A 4 -11.61 -21.84 -8.46
C SER A 4 -12.36 -20.93 -7.50
N THR A 5 -12.11 -21.11 -6.21
CA THR A 5 -12.53 -20.15 -5.18
C THR A 5 -12.12 -18.74 -5.63
N GLN A 6 -13.09 -17.84 -5.68
CA GLN A 6 -12.87 -16.48 -6.16
C GLN A 6 -11.95 -15.75 -5.18
N ILE A 7 -10.81 -15.24 -5.68
CA ILE A 7 -9.81 -14.57 -4.85
C ILE A 7 -10.37 -13.25 -4.31
N THR A 8 -10.25 -13.06 -3.01
CA THR A 8 -10.69 -11.87 -2.28
C THR A 8 -9.54 -10.88 -2.10
N VAL A 9 -9.76 -9.63 -2.53
CA VAL A 9 -8.75 -8.57 -2.54
C VAL A 9 -9.23 -7.37 -1.74
N LEU A 10 -8.37 -6.85 -0.86
CA LEU A 10 -8.54 -5.55 -0.20
C LEU A 10 -7.72 -4.49 -0.96
N ASP A 11 -8.37 -3.42 -1.42
CA ASP A 11 -7.71 -2.26 -2.03
C ASP A 11 -7.78 -1.06 -1.08
N VAL A 12 -6.64 -0.64 -0.54
CA VAL A 12 -6.52 0.42 0.48
C VAL A 12 -6.08 1.72 -0.19
N GLY A 13 -6.88 2.79 -0.01
CA GLY A 13 -6.64 4.10 -0.64
C GLY A 13 -7.23 4.22 -2.05
N ALA A 14 -8.40 3.64 -2.27
CA ALA A 14 -8.97 3.43 -3.60
C ALA A 14 -9.54 4.68 -4.30
N ALA A 15 -9.62 5.86 -3.65
CA ALA A 15 -10.41 6.98 -4.17
C ALA A 15 -9.93 7.56 -5.51
N GLU A 16 -8.64 7.49 -5.82
CA GLU A 16 -8.06 8.11 -7.03
C GLU A 16 -7.64 7.09 -8.10
N SER A 17 -7.76 5.79 -7.81
CA SER A 17 -7.27 4.72 -8.68
C SER A 17 -8.43 3.99 -9.36
N LEU A 18 -8.20 3.51 -10.58
CA LEU A 18 -9.11 2.60 -11.27
C LEU A 18 -8.89 1.13 -10.88
N LEU A 19 -7.85 0.83 -10.08
CA LEU A 19 -7.43 -0.52 -9.74
C LEU A 19 -8.57 -1.39 -9.21
N ALA A 20 -9.36 -0.90 -8.26
CA ALA A 20 -10.48 -1.64 -7.70
C ALA A 20 -11.47 -2.11 -8.78
N TYR A 21 -11.72 -1.28 -9.79
CA TYR A 21 -12.62 -1.59 -10.91
C TYR A 21 -11.98 -2.57 -11.89
N GLU A 22 -10.70 -2.40 -12.19
CA GLU A 22 -9.95 -3.28 -13.07
C GLU A 22 -9.89 -4.70 -12.48
N LEU A 23 -9.54 -4.83 -11.20
CA LEU A 23 -9.53 -6.12 -10.50
C LEU A 23 -10.93 -6.74 -10.45
N ALA A 24 -11.96 -5.96 -10.14
CA ALA A 24 -13.33 -6.46 -10.12
C ALA A 24 -13.79 -6.96 -11.50
N SER A 25 -13.35 -6.28 -12.57
CA SER A 25 -13.60 -6.66 -13.99
C SER A 25 -12.83 -7.91 -14.41
N LEU A 26 -11.67 -8.16 -13.79
CA LEU A 26 -10.89 -9.41 -13.91
C LEU A 26 -11.43 -10.55 -13.02
N ASN A 27 -12.66 -10.39 -12.50
CA ASN A 27 -13.39 -11.37 -11.71
C ASN A 27 -12.82 -11.64 -10.31
N TYR A 28 -12.06 -10.71 -9.73
CA TYR A 28 -11.71 -10.73 -8.30
C TYR A 28 -12.86 -10.17 -7.44
N LEU A 29 -13.03 -10.67 -6.22
CA LEU A 29 -13.91 -10.05 -5.23
C LEU A 29 -13.15 -8.95 -4.50
N VAL A 30 -13.48 -7.70 -4.78
CA VAL A 30 -12.74 -6.55 -4.28
C VAL A 30 -13.52 -5.87 -3.17
N THR A 31 -12.86 -5.61 -2.04
CA THR A 31 -13.29 -4.61 -1.07
C THR A 31 -12.34 -3.43 -1.15
N ALA A 32 -12.86 -2.28 -1.58
CA ALA A 32 -12.13 -1.02 -1.57
C ALA A 32 -12.42 -0.25 -0.28
N ILE A 33 -11.38 0.34 0.31
CA ILE A 33 -11.47 1.17 1.51
C ILE A 33 -10.77 2.51 1.28
N ASP A 34 -11.46 3.60 1.61
CA ASP A 34 -10.92 4.96 1.56
C ASP A 34 -11.74 5.87 2.50
N ILE A 35 -11.13 6.95 2.99
CA ILE A 35 -11.82 7.98 3.78
C ILE A 35 -12.68 8.89 2.90
N ARG A 36 -12.39 8.96 1.60
CA ARG A 36 -13.10 9.72 0.56
C ARG A 36 -14.02 8.79 -0.23
N PRO A 37 -15.14 9.29 -0.79
CA PRO A 37 -16.03 8.46 -1.59
C PRO A 37 -15.40 8.07 -2.94
N ILE A 38 -15.81 6.91 -3.48
CA ILE A 38 -15.59 6.55 -4.89
C ILE A 38 -16.86 6.82 -5.71
N ALA A 39 -16.70 7.05 -7.02
CA ALA A 39 -17.81 7.49 -7.88
C ALA A 39 -18.58 6.36 -8.58
N LEU A 40 -17.94 5.21 -8.82
CA LEU A 40 -18.53 4.12 -9.61
C LEU A 40 -18.79 2.89 -8.74
N SER A 41 -19.76 2.08 -9.17
CA SER A 41 -20.10 0.78 -8.58
C SER A 41 -19.77 -0.35 -9.55
N HIS A 42 -19.41 -1.52 -9.04
CA HIS A 42 -19.23 -2.74 -9.83
C HIS A 42 -19.76 -3.95 -9.05
N PRO A 43 -20.38 -4.98 -9.69
CA PRO A 43 -20.97 -6.13 -8.98
C PRO A 43 -20.00 -6.88 -8.07
N ASN A 44 -18.73 -6.99 -8.48
CA ASN A 44 -17.66 -7.62 -7.69
C ASN A 44 -16.89 -6.64 -6.78
N LEU A 45 -17.38 -5.40 -6.61
CA LEU A 45 -16.73 -4.37 -5.80
C LEU A 45 -17.63 -3.93 -4.65
N LYS A 46 -17.17 -4.14 -3.42
CA LYS A 46 -17.72 -3.53 -2.21
C LYS A 46 -16.87 -2.33 -1.83
N PHE A 47 -17.51 -1.19 -1.57
CA PHE A 47 -16.82 -0.01 -1.05
C PHE A 47 -17.15 0.23 0.43
N VAL A 48 -16.14 0.56 1.22
CA VAL A 48 -16.27 0.90 2.64
C VAL A 48 -15.62 2.26 2.89
N LYS A 49 -16.44 3.29 3.09
CA LYS A 49 -15.95 4.64 3.40
C LYS A 49 -15.53 4.72 4.87
N THR A 50 -14.25 4.51 5.15
CA THR A 50 -13.69 4.59 6.50
C THR A 50 -12.17 4.70 6.45
N ASP A 51 -11.60 5.05 7.60
CA ASP A 51 -10.17 5.00 7.87
C ASP A 51 -9.75 3.54 8.11
N ILE A 52 -8.68 3.09 7.45
CA ILE A 52 -8.14 1.72 7.57
C ILE A 52 -7.65 1.41 8.99
N CYS A 53 -7.27 2.41 9.77
CA CYS A 53 -6.91 2.25 11.18
C CYS A 53 -8.11 1.91 12.08
N LYS A 54 -9.35 1.83 11.54
CA LYS A 54 -10.53 1.42 12.30
C LYS A 54 -10.87 -0.06 12.03
N PRO A 55 -11.16 -0.86 13.09
CA PRO A 55 -11.44 -2.29 12.95
C PRO A 55 -12.90 -2.52 12.51
N VAL A 56 -13.19 -2.22 11.25
CA VAL A 56 -14.55 -2.31 10.66
C VAL A 56 -14.74 -3.53 9.75
N LEU A 57 -13.65 -4.22 9.41
CA LEU A 57 -13.65 -5.40 8.57
C LEU A 57 -13.24 -6.63 9.42
N PRO A 58 -13.81 -7.81 9.13
CA PRO A 58 -13.45 -9.03 9.85
C PRO A 58 -12.00 -9.43 9.56
N SER A 59 -11.31 -9.96 10.58
CA SER A 59 -9.95 -10.50 10.41
C SER A 59 -9.93 -11.69 9.47
N ALA A 60 -8.76 -11.99 8.91
CA ALA A 60 -8.51 -13.14 8.03
C ALA A 60 -9.53 -13.28 6.88
N SER A 61 -9.93 -12.17 6.27
CA SER A 61 -10.97 -12.14 5.23
C SER A 61 -10.43 -12.08 3.81
N PHE A 62 -9.17 -11.66 3.62
CA PHE A 62 -8.61 -11.39 2.29
C PHE A 62 -7.44 -12.31 1.96
N ASP A 63 -7.41 -12.78 0.71
CA ASP A 63 -6.28 -13.52 0.15
C ASP A 63 -5.12 -12.57 -0.23
N CYS A 64 -5.46 -11.35 -0.63
CA CYS A 64 -4.51 -10.31 -1.01
C CYS A 64 -4.96 -8.93 -0.49
N ALA A 65 -4.01 -8.11 -0.09
CA ALA A 65 -4.20 -6.69 0.18
C ALA A 65 -3.27 -5.89 -0.72
N ILE A 66 -3.75 -4.74 -1.20
CA ILE A 66 -3.01 -3.83 -2.05
C ILE A 66 -3.08 -2.43 -1.45
N ALA A 67 -1.93 -1.76 -1.34
CA ALA A 67 -1.84 -0.35 -0.95
C ALA A 67 -0.88 0.35 -1.92
N LEU A 68 -1.41 0.95 -2.98
CA LEU A 68 -0.60 1.69 -3.96
C LEU A 68 -0.54 3.16 -3.55
N SER A 69 0.67 3.66 -3.30
CA SER A 69 0.93 5.06 -2.96
C SER A 69 -0.05 5.63 -1.93
N THR A 70 -0.21 4.90 -0.81
CA THR A 70 -1.23 5.19 0.20
C THR A 70 -0.62 5.32 1.59
N LEU A 71 0.19 4.34 2.03
CA LEU A 71 0.71 4.27 3.40
C LEU A 71 1.51 5.51 3.78
N GLU A 72 2.28 6.05 2.84
CA GLU A 72 3.13 7.21 3.04
C GLU A 72 2.38 8.48 3.46
N HIS A 73 1.09 8.56 3.12
CA HIS A 73 0.21 9.70 3.43
C HIS A 73 -0.48 9.55 4.79
N ILE A 74 -0.69 8.32 5.27
CA ILE A 74 -1.49 8.04 6.46
C ILE A 74 -0.87 8.69 7.69
N GLY A 75 -1.63 9.53 8.40
CA GLY A 75 -1.15 10.18 9.61
C GLY A 75 -0.51 11.55 9.41
N LEU A 76 -0.50 12.07 8.17
CA LEU A 76 -0.03 13.42 7.86
C LEU A 76 -1.16 14.45 7.80
N GLY A 77 -2.42 14.01 7.73
CA GLY A 77 -3.59 14.90 7.69
C GLY A 77 -3.86 15.55 6.33
N TRP A 78 -3.07 15.21 5.30
CA TRP A 78 -3.17 15.79 3.96
C TRP A 78 -4.56 15.61 3.34
N TYR A 79 -5.21 14.47 3.58
CA TYR A 79 -6.53 14.17 3.04
C TYR A 79 -7.67 14.43 4.05
N GLY A 80 -7.38 15.13 5.15
CA GLY A 80 -8.31 15.31 6.27
C GLY A 80 -8.39 14.09 7.20
N ASP A 81 -7.44 13.15 7.08
CA ASP A 81 -7.22 12.04 8.01
C ASP A 81 -6.70 12.53 9.38
N LYS A 82 -6.72 11.64 10.37
CA LYS A 82 -6.12 11.94 11.67
C LYS A 82 -4.62 12.07 11.51
N THR A 83 -4.02 13.02 12.22
CA THR A 83 -2.57 13.13 12.30
C THR A 83 -2.00 12.21 13.38
N GLY A 84 -0.90 11.51 13.09
CA GLY A 84 -0.23 10.65 14.05
C GLY A 84 1.00 9.98 13.46
N ALA A 85 2.12 10.04 14.20
CA ALA A 85 3.42 9.60 13.68
C ALA A 85 3.46 8.11 13.29
N MET A 86 2.69 7.26 13.98
CA MET A 86 2.69 5.80 13.84
C MET A 86 1.45 5.25 13.13
N LEU A 87 0.61 6.11 12.53
CA LEU A 87 -0.65 5.65 11.93
C LEU A 87 -0.44 4.83 10.65
N ASP A 88 0.67 5.01 9.94
CA ASP A 88 1.07 4.12 8.83
C ASP A 88 1.37 2.70 9.33
N CYS A 89 2.06 2.58 10.47
CA CYS A 89 2.33 1.30 11.12
C CYS A 89 1.06 0.64 11.65
N GLU A 90 0.12 1.43 12.20
CA GLU A 90 -1.20 0.92 12.61
C GLU A 90 -2.01 0.43 11.41
N ALA A 91 -1.99 1.17 10.29
CA ALA A 91 -2.63 0.74 9.05
C ALA A 91 -2.07 -0.60 8.56
N VAL A 92 -0.75 -0.79 8.58
CA VAL A 92 -0.14 -2.08 8.22
C VAL A 92 -0.50 -3.20 9.20
N ARG A 93 -0.60 -2.91 10.51
CA ARG A 93 -1.10 -3.89 11.50
C ARG A 93 -2.54 -4.30 11.24
N GLN A 94 -3.42 -3.36 10.86
CA GLN A 94 -4.78 -3.68 10.45
C GLN A 94 -4.79 -4.54 9.17
N ILE A 95 -4.04 -4.17 8.14
CA ILE A 95 -3.90 -4.97 6.91
C ILE A 95 -3.42 -6.39 7.23
N TYR A 96 -2.42 -6.52 8.10
CA TYR A 96 -1.93 -7.82 8.57
C TYR A 96 -3.04 -8.66 9.21
N SER A 97 -3.85 -8.08 10.10
CA SER A 97 -5.00 -8.75 10.73
C SER A 97 -6.05 -9.19 9.72
N LEU A 98 -6.33 -8.36 8.70
CA LEU A 98 -7.33 -8.60 7.68
C LEU A 98 -6.93 -9.68 6.67
N LEU A 99 -5.63 -9.91 6.47
CA LEU A 99 -5.12 -10.97 5.61
C LEU A 99 -5.29 -12.36 6.23
N LYS A 100 -5.72 -13.32 5.40
CA LYS A 100 -5.66 -14.76 5.71
C LYS A 100 -4.23 -15.22 5.95
N LEU A 101 -4.08 -16.40 6.54
CA LEU A 101 -2.77 -17.06 6.61
C LEU A 101 -2.19 -17.20 5.20
N ASP A 102 -0.88 -16.99 5.06
CA ASP A 102 -0.17 -16.96 3.77
C ASP A 102 -0.70 -15.93 2.74
N GLY A 103 -1.54 -14.98 3.18
CA GLY A 103 -2.06 -13.89 2.39
C GLY A 103 -0.93 -12.99 1.86
N SER A 104 -1.15 -12.44 0.66
CA SER A 104 -0.20 -11.53 0.02
C SER A 104 -0.47 -10.08 0.39
N PHE A 105 0.57 -9.29 0.57
CA PHE A 105 0.47 -7.83 0.64
C PHE A 105 1.31 -7.21 -0.47
N ILE A 106 0.69 -6.43 -1.35
CA ILE A 106 1.36 -5.72 -2.45
C ILE A 106 1.30 -4.24 -2.14
N LEU A 107 2.43 -3.55 -2.22
CA LEU A 107 2.47 -2.13 -1.91
C LEU A 107 3.49 -1.37 -2.74
N THR A 108 3.24 -0.06 -2.85
CA THR A 108 4.24 0.90 -3.30
C THR A 108 4.37 2.01 -2.28
N VAL A 109 5.61 2.45 -2.05
CA VAL A 109 5.92 3.61 -1.20
C VAL A 109 7.14 4.36 -1.73
N PRO A 110 7.23 5.68 -1.55
CA PRO A 110 8.46 6.44 -1.76
C PRO A 110 9.63 5.83 -0.99
N TYR A 111 10.75 5.64 -1.68
CA TYR A 111 11.96 5.01 -1.13
C TYR A 111 13.20 5.87 -1.38
N GLY A 112 14.18 5.82 -0.49
CA GLY A 112 15.45 6.51 -0.64
C GLY A 112 15.99 7.08 0.67
N LYS A 113 16.58 8.29 0.61
CA LYS A 113 16.96 9.01 1.81
C LYS A 113 15.71 9.39 2.61
N LYS A 114 15.62 8.86 3.82
CA LYS A 114 14.49 9.05 4.73
C LYS A 114 14.14 10.52 4.86
N ALA A 115 12.87 10.84 4.66
CA ALA A 115 12.32 12.17 4.86
C ALA A 115 10.84 12.10 5.21
N ILE A 116 10.31 13.18 5.79
CA ILE A 116 8.88 13.44 5.88
C ILE A 116 8.66 14.79 5.23
N THR A 117 7.89 14.80 4.16
CA THR A 117 7.48 16.01 3.43
C THR A 117 6.09 16.43 3.93
N PRO A 118 5.57 17.61 3.54
CA PRO A 118 4.21 18.00 3.90
C PRO A 118 3.13 17.03 3.40
N ILE A 119 3.43 16.24 2.37
CA ILE A 119 2.45 15.38 1.70
C ILE A 119 2.69 13.89 1.89
N HIS A 120 3.93 13.43 2.11
CA HIS A 120 4.23 12.00 2.25
C HIS A 120 5.49 11.72 3.08
N ARG A 121 5.64 10.46 3.50
CA ARG A 121 6.89 9.89 4.01
C ARG A 121 7.74 9.30 2.89
N ILE A 122 9.05 9.32 3.07
CA ILE A 122 10.02 8.56 2.28
C ILE A 122 10.69 7.57 3.20
N TYR A 123 10.53 6.29 2.87
CA TYR A 123 11.08 5.21 3.66
C TYR A 123 12.51 4.90 3.22
N ASN A 124 13.35 4.59 4.18
CA ASN A 124 14.63 3.95 3.95
C ASN A 124 14.54 2.49 4.43
N ARG A 125 15.64 1.74 4.31
CA ARG A 125 15.67 0.32 4.68
C ARG A 125 15.17 0.07 6.11
N GLU A 126 15.64 0.83 7.09
CA GLU A 126 15.26 0.61 8.48
C GLU A 126 13.78 0.90 8.73
N THR A 127 13.28 2.02 8.22
CA THR A 127 11.87 2.42 8.43
C THR A 127 10.89 1.55 7.65
N LEU A 128 11.26 1.08 6.46
CA LEU A 128 10.46 0.15 5.68
C LEU A 128 10.43 -1.24 6.34
N SER A 129 11.56 -1.71 6.87
CA SER A 129 11.62 -2.95 7.63
C SER A 129 10.76 -2.90 8.89
N HIS A 130 10.72 -1.74 9.57
CA HIS A 130 9.85 -1.57 10.73
C HIS A 130 8.36 -1.51 10.33
N LEU A 131 8.03 -0.80 9.25
CA LEU A 131 6.67 -0.72 8.72
C LEU A 131 6.11 -2.10 8.35
N LEU A 132 6.95 -2.97 7.81
CA LEU A 132 6.59 -4.31 7.32
C LEU A 132 6.92 -5.42 8.33
N GLU A 133 7.04 -5.08 9.62
CA GLU A 133 7.17 -6.08 10.68
C GLU A 133 6.04 -7.12 10.59
N GLY A 134 6.41 -8.40 10.69
CA GLY A 134 5.48 -9.53 10.51
C GLY A 134 5.28 -9.97 9.04
N PHE A 135 5.81 -9.25 8.06
CA PHE A 135 5.79 -9.68 6.65
C PHE A 135 7.16 -10.16 6.18
N ASN A 136 7.15 -11.16 5.29
CA ASN A 136 8.32 -11.56 4.51
C ASN A 136 8.25 -10.94 3.11
N ILE A 137 9.24 -10.14 2.73
CA ILE A 137 9.32 -9.56 1.39
C ILE A 137 9.79 -10.64 0.40
N THR A 138 8.93 -11.07 -0.50
CA THR A 138 9.24 -12.11 -1.51
C THR A 138 9.70 -11.52 -2.83
N LYS A 139 9.35 -10.27 -3.12
CA LYS A 139 9.85 -9.53 -4.28
C LYS A 139 9.97 -8.05 -3.94
N ALA A 140 11.07 -7.45 -4.39
CA ALA A 140 11.27 -6.02 -4.36
C ALA A 140 11.81 -5.56 -5.72
N VAL A 141 11.22 -4.51 -6.28
CA VAL A 141 11.70 -3.80 -7.46
C VAL A 141 11.62 -2.31 -7.14
N TYR A 142 12.57 -1.53 -7.62
CA TYR A 142 12.61 -0.09 -7.38
C TYR A 142 12.45 0.67 -8.69
N GLY A 143 11.58 1.67 -8.68
CA GLY A 143 11.49 2.65 -9.75
C GLY A 143 12.40 3.83 -9.44
N ILE A 144 13.34 4.14 -10.33
CA ILE A 144 14.21 5.32 -10.24
C ILE A 144 13.65 6.40 -11.15
N ARG A 145 13.38 7.58 -10.59
CA ARG A 145 12.92 8.73 -11.34
C ARG A 145 14.08 9.32 -12.15
N LEU A 146 13.87 9.49 -13.44
CA LEU A 146 14.83 10.15 -14.34
C LEU A 146 14.48 11.62 -14.55
N ASP A 147 13.18 11.92 -14.65
CA ASP A 147 12.61 13.27 -14.78
C ASP A 147 11.15 13.31 -14.26
N ASP A 148 10.39 14.34 -14.62
CA ASP A 148 9.01 14.51 -14.13
C ASP A 148 8.06 13.39 -14.59
N PHE A 149 8.34 12.73 -15.72
CA PHE A 149 7.45 11.76 -16.36
C PHE A 149 8.08 10.38 -16.55
N THR A 150 9.41 10.27 -16.53
CA THR A 150 10.13 9.06 -16.93
C THR A 150 10.77 8.35 -15.74
N TRP A 151 10.65 7.03 -15.74
CA TRP A 151 11.19 6.13 -14.70
C TRP A 151 11.94 4.96 -15.33
N THR A 152 12.96 4.45 -14.64
CA THR A 152 13.60 3.18 -14.95
C THR A 152 13.45 2.19 -13.78
N LEU A 153 13.56 0.90 -14.05
CA LEU A 153 13.48 -0.14 -13.03
C LEU A 153 14.88 -0.63 -12.66
N THR A 154 15.08 -0.88 -11.37
CA THR A 154 16.29 -1.51 -10.85
C THR A 154 15.92 -2.54 -9.76
N ASN A 155 16.72 -3.59 -9.65
CA ASN A 155 16.68 -4.51 -8.51
C ASN A 155 17.76 -4.15 -7.47
N ASP A 156 18.59 -3.14 -7.74
CA ASP A 156 19.59 -2.63 -6.82
C ASP A 156 18.95 -1.68 -5.81
N GLU A 157 18.68 -2.18 -4.61
CA GLU A 157 18.16 -1.36 -3.51
C GLU A 157 19.15 -0.27 -3.08
N GLY A 158 20.47 -0.51 -3.22
CA GLY A 158 21.50 0.45 -2.86
C GLY A 158 21.45 1.69 -3.75
N GLU A 159 21.18 1.49 -5.05
CA GLU A 159 20.93 2.58 -5.98
C GLU A 159 19.72 3.42 -5.55
N ALA A 160 18.59 2.76 -5.25
CA ALA A 160 17.35 3.42 -4.83
C ALA A 160 17.52 4.17 -3.49
N ALA A 161 18.24 3.56 -2.53
CA ALA A 161 18.49 4.11 -1.20
C ALA A 161 19.24 5.46 -1.22
N THR A 162 20.01 5.75 -2.26
CA THR A 162 20.73 7.02 -2.40
C THR A 162 19.87 8.17 -2.92
N LYS A 163 18.70 7.89 -3.49
CA LYS A 163 17.86 8.90 -4.14
C LYS A 163 17.21 9.81 -3.09
N GLU A 164 17.19 11.11 -3.40
CA GLU A 164 16.49 12.13 -2.62
C GLU A 164 15.17 12.49 -3.29
N HIS A 165 14.27 13.14 -2.55
CA HIS A 165 13.15 13.82 -3.19
C HIS A 165 13.60 15.15 -3.79
N ASN A 166 12.84 15.63 -4.76
CA ASN A 166 13.03 16.97 -5.29
C ASN A 166 12.68 18.01 -4.20
N PRO A 167 13.59 18.94 -3.87
CA PRO A 167 13.39 19.88 -2.77
C PRO A 167 12.27 20.90 -3.01
N ASN A 168 11.87 21.12 -4.27
CA ASN A 168 10.91 22.14 -4.65
C ASN A 168 9.47 21.61 -4.69
N ASN A 169 9.26 20.40 -5.20
CA ASN A 169 7.93 19.81 -5.37
C ASN A 169 7.71 18.54 -4.55
N HIS A 170 8.71 18.14 -3.76
CA HIS A 170 8.69 16.97 -2.89
C HIS A 170 8.53 15.62 -3.61
N LEU A 171 8.55 15.56 -4.95
CA LEU A 171 8.42 14.30 -5.67
C LEU A 171 9.57 13.34 -5.31
N PRO A 172 9.29 12.05 -5.07
CA PRO A 172 10.31 11.11 -4.65
C PRO A 172 11.23 10.76 -5.83
N GLY A 173 12.53 10.65 -5.55
CA GLY A 173 13.53 10.21 -6.53
C GLY A 173 13.51 8.69 -6.77
N SER A 174 12.93 7.91 -5.86
CA SER A 174 12.63 6.50 -6.11
C SER A 174 11.39 6.00 -5.38
N VAL A 175 10.85 4.87 -5.83
CA VAL A 175 9.70 4.18 -5.24
C VAL A 175 10.05 2.70 -5.09
N ALA A 176 9.76 2.11 -3.93
CA ALA A 176 9.81 0.67 -3.73
C ALA A 176 8.47 0.05 -4.15
N MET A 177 8.52 -1.03 -4.93
CA MET A 177 7.39 -1.86 -5.32
C MET A 177 7.60 -3.25 -4.76
N LEU A 178 6.75 -3.64 -3.82
CA LEU A 178 6.97 -4.82 -2.99
C LEU A 178 5.83 -5.82 -3.12
N VAL A 179 6.20 -7.10 -3.10
CA VAL A 179 5.29 -8.21 -2.82
C VAL A 179 5.75 -8.86 -1.53
N CYS A 180 4.83 -8.97 -0.59
CA CYS A 180 5.07 -9.49 0.74
C CYS A 180 4.13 -10.67 1.03
N LYS A 181 4.56 -11.55 1.92
CA LYS A 181 3.75 -12.63 2.47
C LYS A 181 3.58 -12.45 3.98
N LYS A 182 2.35 -12.60 4.45
CA LYS A 182 2.06 -12.66 5.89
C LYS A 182 2.84 -13.83 6.50
N THR A 183 3.58 -13.58 7.58
CA THR A 183 4.29 -14.65 8.32
C THR A 183 3.40 -15.24 9.42
N ASN A 184 3.78 -16.39 9.97
CA ASN A 184 3.04 -17.02 11.08
C ASN A 184 3.41 -16.46 12.46
N GLN A 185 4.07 -15.30 12.52
CA GLN A 185 4.46 -14.70 13.79
C GLN A 185 3.30 -13.87 14.36
N SER A 186 2.97 -14.07 15.63
CA SER A 186 2.10 -13.16 16.37
C SER A 186 2.85 -11.83 16.56
N LEU A 187 2.30 -10.75 16.00
CA LEU A 187 2.73 -9.36 16.24
C LEU A 187 2.51 -8.93 17.70
#